data_AF-A0A1T0AV34-F1
#
_entry.id   AF-A0A1T0AV34-F1
#
_cell.length_a   1.000
_cell.length_b   1.000
_cell.length_c   1.000
_cell.angle_alpha   90.00
_cell.angle_beta   90.00
_cell.angle_gamma   90.00
#
_symmetry.space_group_name_H-M   'P 1'
#
loop_
_entity.id
_entity.type
_entity.pdbx_description
1 polymer ?
#
loop_
_entity_poly.entity_id
_entity_poly.type
_entity_poly.pdbx_seq_one_letter_code
_entity_poly.pdbx_strand_id
1 'polypeptide(L)'
;MKKWMITLVATFSLTGCSTLMTLDDPTPYSGVQQDLEQFSPCNGAGCMGLAITRPLAIIDLPFSFVGDTLMLPVKGIQNLVQD
;
A
#
# COMPACT_ATOMS: atom_id res chain seq x y z
N MET A 1 7.12 -0.18 28.76
CA MET A 1 7.68 0.37 27.50
C MET A 1 7.44 -0.54 26.30
N LYS A 2 7.71 -1.85 26.38
CA LYS A 2 7.53 -2.81 25.27
C LYS A 2 6.11 -2.84 24.63
N LYS A 3 5.05 -2.68 25.42
CA LYS A 3 3.66 -2.65 24.92
C LYS A 3 3.37 -1.46 24.00
N TRP A 4 3.86 -0.27 24.36
CA TRP A 4 3.70 0.95 23.57
C TRP A 4 4.48 0.91 22.26
N MET A 5 5.66 0.27 22.26
CA MET A 5 6.46 0.09 21.04
C MET A 5 5.77 -0.84 20.04
N ILE A 6 5.13 -1.92 20.53
CA ILE A 6 4.32 -2.81 19.69
C ILE A 6 3.09 -2.09 19.14
N THR A 7 2.41 -1.27 19.95
CA THR A 7 1.28 -0.46 19.49
C THR A 7 1.69 0.54 18.42
N LEU A 8 2.82 1.22 18.57
CA LEU A 8 3.28 2.23 17.62
C LEU A 8 3.71 1.61 16.28
N VAL A 9 4.44 0.49 16.33
CA VAL A 9 4.79 -0.29 15.14
C VAL A 9 3.53 -0.85 14.48
N ALA A 10 2.57 -1.37 15.25
CA ALA A 10 1.31 -1.84 14.71
C ALA A 10 0.54 -0.69 14.03
N THR A 11 0.42 0.49 14.66
CA THR A 11 -0.24 1.65 14.04
C THR A 11 0.47 2.15 12.79
N PHE A 12 1.80 2.07 12.72
CA PHE A 12 2.57 2.46 11.54
C PHE A 12 2.48 1.42 10.42
N SER A 13 2.33 0.14 10.76
CA SER A 13 2.01 -0.93 9.79
C SER A 13 0.54 -0.91 9.34
N LEU A 14 -0.31 -0.06 9.93
CA LEU A 14 -1.72 0.12 9.58
C LEU A 14 -1.95 1.40 8.72
N THR A 15 -0.91 2.05 8.19
CA THR A 15 -1.06 3.33 7.46
C THR A 15 -1.17 3.21 5.94
N GLY A 16 -1.58 2.07 5.37
CA GLY A 16 -1.62 1.91 3.92
C GLY A 16 -0.20 2.02 3.36
N CYS A 17 0.66 1.07 3.71
CA CYS A 17 2.07 1.08 3.32
C CYS A 17 2.22 1.24 1.81
N SER A 18 1.37 0.56 1.03
CA SER A 18 1.32 0.68 -0.42
C SER A 18 0.91 2.10 -0.91
N THR A 19 0.01 2.79 -0.21
CA THR A 19 -0.27 4.22 -0.49
C THR A 19 0.97 5.09 -0.29
N LEU A 20 1.73 4.88 0.79
CA LEU A 20 2.95 5.64 1.05
C LEU A 20 4.06 5.32 0.04
N MET A 21 4.16 4.06 -0.39
CA MET A 21 5.13 3.63 -1.39
C MET A 21 4.82 4.19 -2.79
N THR A 22 3.57 4.56 -3.06
CA THR A 22 3.10 5.10 -4.35
C THR A 22 2.64 6.55 -4.24
N LEU A 23 3.22 7.31 -3.30
CA LEU A 23 2.84 8.70 -3.08
C LEU A 23 3.29 9.63 -4.23
N ASP A 24 4.35 9.26 -4.93
CA ASP A 24 4.89 9.92 -6.11
C ASP A 24 4.20 9.49 -7.41
N ASP A 25 3.50 8.36 -7.41
CA ASP A 25 2.65 7.92 -8.52
C ASP A 25 1.39 8.80 -8.58
N PRO A 26 1.14 9.53 -9.68
CA PRO A 26 -0.04 10.37 -9.80
C PRO A 26 -1.33 9.55 -9.97
N THR A 27 -1.25 8.25 -10.27
CA THR A 27 -2.40 7.42 -10.58
C THR A 27 -3.35 7.32 -9.37
N PRO A 28 -4.65 7.61 -9.54
CA PRO A 28 -5.64 7.40 -8.49
C PRO A 28 -5.66 5.95 -8.03
N TYR A 29 -5.71 5.74 -6.72
CA TYR A 29 -5.72 4.40 -6.11
C TYR A 29 -4.49 3.53 -6.44
N SER A 30 -3.31 4.13 -6.65
CA SER A 30 -2.07 3.39 -6.93
C SER A 30 -1.65 2.44 -5.81
N GLY A 31 -1.89 2.78 -4.53
CA GLY A 31 -1.58 1.91 -3.40
C GLY A 31 -2.47 0.67 -3.38
N VAL A 32 -3.77 0.87 -3.64
CA VAL A 32 -4.71 -0.25 -3.83
C VAL A 32 -4.30 -1.13 -5.00
N GLN A 33 -3.88 -0.54 -6.13
CA GLN A 33 -3.39 -1.31 -7.29
C GLN A 33 -2.17 -2.16 -6.91
N GLN A 34 -1.20 -1.57 -6.21
CA GLN A 34 -0.01 -2.29 -5.74
C GLN A 34 -0.34 -3.46 -4.81
N ASP A 35 -1.33 -3.31 -3.92
CA ASP A 35 -1.79 -4.42 -3.08
C ASP A 35 -2.44 -5.53 -3.91
N LEU A 36 -3.25 -5.16 -4.91
CA LEU A 36 -3.92 -6.12 -5.79
C LEU A 36 -2.95 -6.91 -6.67
N GLU A 37 -1.82 -6.30 -7.08
CA GLU A 37 -0.76 -7.00 -7.82
C GLU A 37 -0.19 -8.19 -7.04
N GLN A 38 -0.15 -8.13 -5.71
CA GLN A 38 0.30 -9.25 -4.89
C GLN A 38 -0.65 -10.47 -4.93
N PHE A 39 -1.91 -10.27 -5.31
CA PHE A 39 -2.87 -11.36 -5.49
C PHE A 39 -2.79 -12.01 -6.86
N SER A 40 -2.06 -11.43 -7.81
CA SER A 40 -1.85 -12.04 -9.11
C SER A 40 -1.19 -13.43 -8.97
N PRO A 41 -1.64 -14.43 -9.74
CA PRO A 41 -1.04 -15.76 -9.70
C PRO A 41 0.42 -15.69 -10.19
N CYS A 42 1.36 -15.96 -9.28
CA CYS A 42 2.77 -16.10 -9.59
C CYS A 42 3.13 -17.59 -9.61
N ASN A 43 3.68 -18.06 -10.73
CA ASN A 43 4.12 -19.45 -10.90
C ASN A 43 5.63 -19.49 -11.12
N GLY A 44 6.36 -20.26 -10.28
CA GLY A 44 7.81 -20.45 -10.40
C GLY A 44 8.56 -20.32 -9.07
N ALA A 45 9.85 -20.70 -9.07
CA ALA A 45 10.71 -20.68 -7.88
C ALA A 45 10.92 -19.26 -7.28
N GLY A 46 10.79 -18.21 -8.10
CA GLY A 46 10.90 -16.81 -7.68
C GLY A 46 9.69 -16.28 -6.88
N CYS A 47 8.58 -17.04 -6.81
CA CYS A 47 7.33 -16.58 -6.19
C CYS A 47 7.28 -16.76 -4.66
N MET A 48 8.34 -17.31 -4.07
CA MET A 48 8.41 -17.55 -2.62
C MET A 48 8.33 -16.24 -1.82
N GLY A 49 8.87 -15.15 -2.35
CA GLY A 49 8.77 -13.81 -1.75
C GLY A 49 7.32 -13.32 -1.68
N LEU A 50 6.55 -13.49 -2.76
CA LEU A 50 5.12 -13.11 -2.79
C LEU A 50 4.29 -13.91 -1.80
N ALA A 51 4.59 -15.19 -1.58
CA ALA A 51 3.87 -16.01 -0.62
C ALA A 51 4.00 -15.48 0.82
N ILE A 52 5.14 -14.85 1.14
CA ILE A 52 5.42 -14.27 2.46
C ILE A 52 4.73 -12.90 2.63
N THR A 53 4.68 -12.09 1.56
CA THR A 53 4.13 -10.72 1.64
C THR A 53 2.63 -10.64 1.40
N ARG A 54 2.02 -11.62 0.72
CA ARG A 54 0.57 -11.68 0.46
C ARG A 54 -0.32 -11.46 1.70
N PRO A 55 -0.06 -12.09 2.87
CA PRO A 55 -0.85 -11.81 4.07
C PRO A 55 -0.78 -10.35 4.51
N LEU A 56 0.36 -9.69 4.30
CA LEU A 56 0.53 -8.26 4.61
C LEU A 56 -0.30 -7.41 3.64
N ALA A 57 -0.32 -7.74 2.35
CA ALA A 57 -1.16 -7.05 1.36
C ALA A 57 -2.66 -7.20 1.67
N ILE A 58 -3.12 -8.36 2.19
CA ILE A 58 -4.52 -8.53 2.63
C ILE A 58 -4.86 -7.57 3.77
N ILE A 59 -3.94 -7.40 4.71
CA ILE A 59 -4.13 -6.52 5.86
C ILE A 59 -4.04 -5.05 5.43
N ASP A 60 -3.13 -4.71 4.51
CA ASP A 60 -2.87 -3.34 4.07
C ASP A 60 -3.95 -2.81 3.12
N LEU A 61 -4.54 -3.66 2.27
CA LEU A 61 -5.57 -3.29 1.28
C LEU A 61 -6.67 -2.34 1.81
N PRO A 62 -7.37 -2.62 2.93
CA PRO A 62 -8.38 -1.69 3.46
C PRO A 62 -7.77 -0.34 3.89
N PHE A 63 -6.53 -0.31 4.37
CA PHE A 63 -5.83 0.93 4.71
C PHE A 63 -5.38 1.69 3.46
N SER A 64 -4.94 0.99 2.41
CA SER A 64 -4.64 1.59 1.12
C SER A 64 -5.87 2.21 0.47
N PHE A 65 -7.06 1.61 0.61
CA PHE A 65 -8.30 2.25 0.19
C PHE A 65 -8.55 3.58 0.91
N VAL A 66 -8.39 3.61 2.24
CA VAL A 66 -8.55 4.82 3.04
C VAL A 66 -7.47 5.85 2.69
N GLY A 67 -6.20 5.43 2.64
CA GLY A 67 -5.05 6.26 2.34
C GLY A 67 -5.15 6.89 0.96
N ASP A 68 -5.39 6.10 -0.08
CA ASP A 68 -5.52 6.60 -1.46
C ASP A 68 -6.71 7.55 -1.61
N THR A 69 -7.83 7.25 -0.94
CA THR A 69 -8.99 8.16 -0.92
C THR A 69 -8.63 9.52 -0.32
N LEU A 70 -7.89 9.54 0.79
CA LEU A 70 -7.41 10.77 1.42
C LEU A 70 -6.38 11.50 0.55
N MET A 71 -5.61 10.77 -0.26
CA MET A 71 -4.58 11.32 -1.16
C MET A 71 -5.11 11.75 -2.53
N LEU A 72 -6.40 11.54 -2.83
CA LEU A 72 -7.00 11.97 -4.11
C LEU A 72 -6.74 13.44 -4.47
N PRO A 73 -6.82 14.42 -3.54
CA PRO A 73 -6.50 15.81 -3.88
C PRO A 73 -5.04 16.01 -4.31
N VAL A 74 -4.11 15.33 -3.63
CA VAL A 74 -2.67 15.40 -3.93
C VAL A 74 -2.37 14.77 -5.28
N LYS A 75 -2.90 13.55 -5.52
CA LYS A 75 -2.77 12.83 -6.79
C LYS A 75 -3.40 13.59 -7.96
N GLY A 76 -4.53 14.24 -7.72
CA GLY A 76 -5.16 15.13 -8.70
C GLY A 76 -4.25 16.29 -9.10
N ILE A 77 -3.63 16.97 -8.14
CA ILE A 77 -2.66 18.06 -8.42
C ILE A 77 -1.42 17.52 -9.15
N GLN A 78 -0.89 16.36 -8.74
CA GLN A 78 0.27 15.73 -9.39
C GLN A 78 0.00 15.41 -10.86
N ASN A 79 -1.17 14.86 -11.21
CA ASN A 79 -1.55 14.65 -12.61
C ASN A 79 -1.55 15.96 -13.40
N LEU A 80 -2.15 17.03 -12.85
CA LEU A 80 -2.26 18.33 -13.52
C LEU A 80 -0.92 19.06 -13.72
N VAL A 81 0.10 18.73 -12.94
CA VAL A 81 1.45 19.33 -13.04
C VAL A 81 2.34 18.57 -14.03
N GLN A 82 2.02 17.32 -14.34
CA GLN A 82 2.78 16.50 -15.28
C GLN A 82 2.43 16.77 -16.76
N ASP A 83 1.28 17.41 -17.02
CA ASP A 83 0.86 17.94 -18.32
C ASP A 83 1.52 19.30 -18.65
#